data_AF-A0A074WQD6-F1
#
_entry.id   AF-A0A074WQD6-F1
#
_cell.length_a   1.000
_cell.length_b   1.000
_cell.length_c   1.000
_cell.angle_alpha   90.00
_cell.angle_beta   90.00
_cell.angle_gamma   90.00
#
_symmetry.space_group_name_H-M   'P 1'
#
loop_
_entity.id
_entity.type
_entity.pdbx_description
1 polymer ?
#
loop_
_entity_poly.entity_id
_entity_poly.type
_entity_poly.pdbx_seq_one_letter_code
_entity_poly.pdbx_strand_id
1 'polypeptide(L)'
;MDPYSAEGELVNMHTAFIQGQYQQVIDFDTSIFSAPNQPSAQILKYRAQLALQDYSSVASAISSSDASSDPSLAAVKAYASYASSGFSSDSAVSQAESLSQSHSDDLTVQLLCGAVLARAGKTDEALALLSNHQGSLDAVAMATQIHLSQNRTDLANKEAKSARAFAQDALLVNLAESWISLREGGDAKYQQAFYVFEELAQAPGSSAVPSLVAQAVSELHLGRYPEAETALQQALDVEPENVTALANAVVLFTAQGDVERAAEMKSRLQKSKGGEETELLQGLAAKKEAFDAACEKYQPKFEP
;
A
#
# COMPACT_ATOMS: atom_id res chain seq x y z
N MET A 1 4.92 22.57 -6.17
CA MET A 1 3.46 22.54 -6.44
C MET A 1 3.09 21.13 -6.83
N ASP A 2 2.02 20.57 -6.24
CA ASP A 2 1.59 19.19 -6.51
C ASP A 2 0.96 19.07 -7.92
N PRO A 3 1.53 18.27 -8.84
CA PRO A 3 0.98 18.07 -10.18
C PRO A 3 -0.38 17.34 -10.17
N TYR A 4 -0.74 16.71 -9.05
CA TYR A 4 -1.97 15.93 -8.90
C TYR A 4 -3.07 16.64 -8.11
N SER A 5 -2.97 17.97 -7.98
CA SER A 5 -4.02 18.77 -7.34
C SER A 5 -5.39 18.56 -7.99
N ALA A 6 -6.46 18.77 -7.21
CA ALA A 6 -7.84 18.55 -7.66
C ALA A 6 -8.26 19.44 -8.85
N GLU A 7 -7.56 20.55 -9.09
CA GLU A 7 -7.80 21.48 -10.20
C GLU A 7 -6.88 21.21 -11.41
N GLY A 8 -5.98 20.22 -11.31
CA GLY A 8 -4.97 19.91 -12.32
C GLY A 8 -5.48 18.98 -13.43
N GLU A 9 -4.79 19.00 -14.58
CA GLU A 9 -5.12 18.15 -15.74
C GLU A 9 -5.05 16.65 -15.42
N LEU A 10 -4.22 16.27 -14.45
CA LEU A 10 -3.96 14.87 -14.08
C LEU A 10 -4.95 14.29 -13.07
N VAL A 11 -5.93 15.07 -12.58
CA VAL A 11 -6.82 14.67 -11.47
C VAL A 11 -7.52 13.32 -11.71
N ASN A 12 -8.02 13.07 -12.92
CA ASN A 12 -8.73 11.82 -13.24
C ASN A 12 -7.78 10.62 -13.29
N MET A 13 -6.60 10.80 -13.88
CA MET A 13 -5.57 9.77 -13.97
C MET A 13 -5.01 9.43 -12.58
N HIS A 14 -4.83 10.44 -11.74
CA HIS A 14 -4.40 10.26 -10.35
C HIS A 14 -5.49 9.63 -9.48
N THR A 15 -6.76 10.00 -9.67
CA THR A 15 -7.89 9.38 -8.97
C THR A 15 -7.96 7.88 -9.28
N ALA A 16 -7.82 7.49 -10.55
CA ALA A 16 -7.74 6.08 -10.94
C ALA A 16 -6.56 5.36 -10.25
N PHE A 17 -5.41 6.02 -10.12
CA PHE A 17 -4.25 5.47 -9.40
C PHE A 17 -4.56 5.25 -7.90
N ILE A 18 -5.15 6.25 -7.23
CA ILE A 18 -5.54 6.16 -5.81
C ILE A 18 -6.55 5.04 -5.57
N GLN A 19 -7.48 4.84 -6.51
CA GLN A 19 -8.50 3.80 -6.45
C GLN A 19 -7.97 2.39 -6.78
N GLY A 20 -6.68 2.25 -7.11
CA GLY A 20 -6.08 0.96 -7.45
C GLY A 20 -6.40 0.48 -8.87
N GLN A 21 -6.93 1.35 -9.74
CA GLN A 21 -7.24 1.04 -11.14
C GLN A 21 -5.99 1.16 -12.02
N TYR A 22 -4.93 0.45 -11.65
CA TYR A 22 -3.59 0.64 -12.23
C TYR A 22 -3.53 0.39 -13.74
N GLN A 23 -4.28 -0.60 -14.25
CA GLN A 23 -4.35 -0.84 -15.69
C GLN A 23 -4.94 0.36 -16.45
N GLN A 24 -5.99 0.97 -15.90
CA GLN A 24 -6.59 2.18 -16.49
C GLN A 24 -5.63 3.37 -16.49
N VAL A 25 -4.76 3.49 -15.47
CA VAL A 25 -3.70 4.51 -15.45
C VAL A 25 -2.69 4.28 -16.57
N ILE A 26 -2.30 3.02 -16.82
CA ILE A 26 -1.38 2.67 -17.90
C ILE A 26 -1.99 2.98 -19.28
N ASP A 27 -3.27 2.67 -19.44
CA ASP A 27 -4.00 2.85 -20.70
C ASP A 27 -4.49 4.29 -20.94
N PHE A 28 -4.34 5.18 -19.95
CA PHE A 28 -4.76 6.57 -20.04
C PHE A 28 -4.06 7.29 -21.21
N ASP A 29 -4.83 7.98 -22.06
CA ASP A 29 -4.27 8.80 -23.14
C ASP A 29 -3.62 10.05 -22.54
N THR A 30 -2.29 10.11 -22.56
CA THR A 30 -1.55 11.24 -22.02
C THR A 30 -1.33 12.34 -23.05
N SER A 31 -1.63 12.12 -24.34
CA SER A 31 -1.43 13.12 -25.39
C SER A 31 -2.31 14.36 -25.22
N ILE A 32 -3.37 14.23 -24.43
CA ILE A 32 -4.30 15.30 -24.08
C ILE A 32 -3.71 16.30 -23.06
N PHE A 33 -2.65 15.92 -22.33
CA PHE A 33 -2.07 16.76 -21.29
C PHE A 33 -1.07 17.78 -21.85
N SER A 34 -0.97 18.93 -21.18
CA SER A 34 0.01 19.96 -21.52
C SER A 34 1.44 19.45 -21.35
N ALA A 35 2.38 20.03 -22.12
CA ALA A 35 3.80 19.62 -22.08
C ALA A 35 4.41 19.59 -20.66
N PRO A 36 4.11 20.53 -19.74
CA PRO A 36 4.60 20.48 -18.36
C PRO A 36 4.08 19.29 -17.54
N ASN A 37 2.91 18.74 -17.87
CA ASN A 37 2.30 17.62 -17.15
C ASN A 37 2.67 16.24 -17.72
N GLN A 38 3.28 16.18 -18.91
CA GLN A 38 3.72 14.92 -19.53
C GLN A 38 4.67 14.11 -18.63
N PRO A 39 5.69 14.70 -17.98
CA PRO A 39 6.56 13.94 -17.09
C PRO A 39 5.79 13.33 -15.90
N SER A 40 4.93 14.10 -15.23
CA SER A 40 4.13 13.60 -14.10
C SER A 40 3.13 12.52 -14.51
N ALA A 41 2.52 12.63 -15.69
CA ALA A 41 1.68 11.56 -16.24
C ALA A 41 2.48 10.28 -16.48
N GLN A 42 3.70 10.39 -17.02
CA GLN A 42 4.59 9.25 -17.23
C GLN A 42 5.03 8.61 -15.89
N ILE A 43 5.32 9.42 -14.87
CA ILE A 43 5.61 8.92 -13.52
C ILE A 43 4.42 8.14 -12.95
N LEU A 44 3.17 8.60 -13.13
CA LEU A 44 1.99 7.83 -12.71
C LEU A 44 1.89 6.48 -13.42
N LYS A 45 2.20 6.41 -14.73
CA LYS A 45 2.24 5.12 -15.45
C LYS A 45 3.29 4.18 -14.87
N TYR A 46 4.49 4.67 -14.61
CA TYR A 46 5.53 3.85 -13.97
C TYR A 46 5.11 3.39 -12.58
N ARG A 47 4.53 4.26 -11.75
CA ARG A 47 3.99 3.89 -10.43
C ARG A 47 2.91 2.82 -10.54
N ALA A 48 2.01 2.90 -11.52
CA ALA A 48 0.99 1.89 -11.78
C ALA A 48 1.58 0.54 -12.20
N GLN A 49 2.59 0.54 -13.09
CA GLN A 49 3.32 -0.67 -13.47
C GLN A 49 4.06 -1.30 -12.29
N LEU A 50 4.68 -0.48 -11.44
CA LEU A 50 5.29 -0.94 -10.19
C LEU A 50 4.26 -1.59 -9.26
N ALA A 51 3.06 -1.03 -9.15
CA ALA A 51 1.98 -1.63 -8.35
C ALA A 51 1.51 -2.98 -8.91
N LEU A 52 1.51 -3.15 -10.23
CA LEU A 52 1.25 -4.42 -10.93
C LEU A 52 2.45 -5.39 -10.95
N GLN A 53 3.52 -5.08 -10.20
CA GLN A 53 4.75 -5.86 -10.10
C GLN A 53 5.53 -6.01 -11.42
N ASP A 54 5.30 -5.14 -12.41
CA ASP A 54 6.02 -5.11 -13.69
C ASP A 54 7.35 -4.34 -13.56
N TYR A 55 8.18 -4.76 -12.61
CA TYR A 55 9.43 -4.08 -12.26
C TYR A 55 10.44 -4.10 -13.41
N SER A 56 10.49 -5.19 -14.18
CA SER A 56 11.43 -5.38 -15.29
C SER A 56 11.18 -4.41 -16.44
N SER A 57 9.91 -4.21 -16.81
CA SER A 57 9.57 -3.30 -17.91
C SER A 57 9.86 -1.85 -17.52
N VAL A 58 9.53 -1.44 -16.29
CA VAL A 58 9.88 -0.12 -15.76
C VAL A 58 11.39 0.10 -15.74
N ALA A 59 12.17 -0.86 -15.24
CA ALA A 59 13.62 -0.74 -15.15
C ALA A 59 14.31 -0.65 -16.52
N SER A 60 13.76 -1.33 -17.54
CA SER A 60 14.26 -1.31 -18.91
C SER A 60 13.83 -0.08 -19.72
N ALA A 61 12.66 0.49 -19.41
CA ALA A 61 12.17 1.70 -20.05
C ALA A 61 12.99 2.95 -19.68
N ILE A 62 13.63 2.95 -18.50
CA ILE A 62 14.43 4.08 -18.00
C ILE A 62 15.90 3.83 -18.25
N SER A 63 16.49 4.56 -19.22
CA SER A 63 17.91 4.44 -19.53
C SER A 63 18.80 4.97 -18.39
N SER A 64 20.07 4.58 -18.37
CA SER A 64 21.02 5.11 -17.38
C SER A 64 21.28 6.61 -17.56
N SER A 65 21.19 7.13 -18.78
CA SER A 65 21.28 8.57 -19.04
C SER A 65 20.08 9.33 -18.51
N ASP A 66 18.86 8.78 -18.67
CA ASP A 66 17.65 9.43 -18.15
C ASP A 66 17.68 9.47 -16.63
N ALA A 67 17.99 8.34 -15.98
CA ALA A 67 18.13 8.26 -14.53
C ALA A 67 19.26 9.15 -13.96
N SER A 68 20.27 9.51 -14.77
CA SER A 68 21.35 10.40 -14.33
C SER A 68 21.02 11.88 -14.51
N SER A 69 20.01 12.20 -15.33
CA SER A 69 19.63 13.58 -15.66
C SER A 69 18.31 14.01 -15.02
N ASP A 70 17.46 13.06 -14.63
CA ASP A 70 16.16 13.28 -14.00
C ASP A 70 16.06 12.51 -12.66
N PRO A 71 16.01 13.21 -11.51
CA PRO A 71 15.91 12.58 -10.20
C PRO A 71 14.60 11.81 -9.99
N SER A 72 13.49 12.23 -10.64
CA SER A 72 12.22 11.51 -10.58
C SER A 72 12.35 10.13 -11.24
N LEU A 73 13.01 10.06 -12.40
CA LEU A 73 13.27 8.77 -13.08
C LEU A 73 14.30 7.92 -12.34
N ALA A 74 15.29 8.54 -11.70
CA ALA A 74 16.23 7.86 -10.81
C ALA A 74 15.51 7.17 -9.65
N ALA A 75 14.57 7.87 -9.01
CA ALA A 75 13.77 7.34 -7.90
C ALA A 75 12.88 6.17 -8.34
N VAL A 76 12.25 6.27 -9.52
CA VAL A 76 11.49 5.16 -10.12
C VAL A 76 12.38 3.93 -10.31
N LYS A 77 13.57 4.11 -10.89
CA LYS A 77 14.51 3.01 -11.15
C LYS A 77 15.06 2.39 -9.86
N ALA A 78 15.35 3.21 -8.84
CA ALA A 78 15.78 2.75 -7.52
C ALA A 78 14.68 1.89 -6.86
N TYR A 79 13.43 2.34 -6.87
CA TYR A 79 12.31 1.54 -6.36
C TYR A 79 12.12 0.24 -7.15
N ALA A 80 12.15 0.29 -8.49
CA ALA A 80 12.04 -0.89 -9.33
C ALA A 80 13.13 -1.92 -9.02
N SER A 81 14.38 -1.47 -8.86
CA SER A 81 15.51 -2.33 -8.48
C SER A 81 15.30 -2.95 -7.09
N TYR A 82 14.87 -2.17 -6.11
CA TYR A 82 14.60 -2.65 -4.76
C TYR A 82 13.47 -3.71 -4.74
N ALA A 83 12.35 -3.43 -5.41
CA ALA A 83 11.22 -4.33 -5.49
C ALA A 83 11.56 -5.62 -6.28
N SER A 84 12.34 -5.52 -7.36
CA SER A 84 12.79 -6.67 -8.13
C SER A 84 13.68 -7.64 -7.36
N SER A 85 14.35 -7.17 -6.29
CA SER A 85 15.16 -8.01 -5.42
C SER A 85 14.36 -8.66 -4.28
N GLY A 86 13.04 -8.52 -4.26
CA GLY A 86 12.23 -8.90 -3.10
C GLY A 86 12.49 -8.00 -1.90
N PHE A 87 12.66 -6.69 -2.14
CA PHE A 87 12.83 -5.66 -1.10
C PHE A 87 14.05 -5.87 -0.19
N SER A 88 15.15 -6.36 -0.75
CA SER A 88 16.37 -6.75 -0.04
C SER A 88 17.66 -6.06 -0.50
N SER A 89 17.60 -5.24 -1.54
CA SER A 89 18.80 -4.64 -2.17
C SER A 89 19.32 -3.45 -1.38
N ASP A 90 20.41 -3.65 -0.63
CA ASP A 90 21.12 -2.58 0.08
C ASP A 90 21.60 -1.48 -0.87
N SER A 91 22.02 -1.84 -2.08
CA SER A 91 22.45 -0.85 -3.09
C SER A 91 21.32 0.08 -3.50
N ALA A 92 20.09 -0.44 -3.64
CA ALA A 92 18.94 0.39 -3.96
C ALA A 92 18.53 1.29 -2.78
N VAL A 93 18.68 0.81 -1.54
CA VAL A 93 18.50 1.62 -0.33
C VAL A 93 19.51 2.77 -0.30
N SER A 94 20.80 2.50 -0.52
CA SER A 94 21.83 3.55 -0.56
C SER A 94 21.62 4.57 -1.69
N GLN A 95 21.09 4.13 -2.83
CA GLN A 95 20.69 5.05 -3.90
C GLN A 95 19.52 5.94 -3.47
N ALA A 96 18.51 5.36 -2.83
CA ALA A 96 17.37 6.12 -2.30
C ALA A 96 17.80 7.15 -1.23
N GLU A 97 18.75 6.80 -0.35
CA GLU A 97 19.33 7.73 0.63
C GLU A 97 20.08 8.89 -0.03
N SER A 98 20.89 8.59 -1.05
CA SER A 98 21.62 9.62 -1.81
C SER A 98 20.65 10.58 -2.50
N LEU A 99 19.60 10.05 -3.15
CA LEU A 99 18.56 10.85 -3.80
C LEU A 99 17.79 11.69 -2.77
N SER A 100 17.42 11.11 -1.63
CA SER A 100 16.69 11.84 -0.58
C SER A 100 17.48 13.00 0.02
N GLN A 101 18.82 12.90 0.04
CA GLN A 101 19.69 13.98 0.54
C GLN A 101 19.94 15.07 -0.51
N SER A 102 19.98 14.70 -1.79
CA SER A 102 20.37 15.62 -2.88
C SER A 102 19.18 16.29 -3.57
N HIS A 103 18.00 15.68 -3.55
CA HIS A 103 16.80 16.11 -4.27
C HIS A 103 15.55 15.98 -3.40
N SER A 104 15.63 16.45 -2.14
CA SER A 104 14.56 16.28 -1.15
C SER A 104 13.27 17.06 -1.46
N ASP A 105 13.30 17.98 -2.42
CA ASP A 105 12.18 18.80 -2.88
C ASP A 105 11.39 18.17 -4.05
N ASP A 106 11.94 17.15 -4.72
CA ASP A 106 11.27 16.41 -5.78
C ASP A 106 10.22 15.45 -5.19
N LEU A 107 8.96 15.60 -5.60
CA LEU A 107 7.86 14.80 -5.05
C LEU A 107 7.99 13.31 -5.38
N THR A 108 8.49 12.94 -6.55
CA THR A 108 8.69 11.53 -6.92
C THR A 108 9.78 10.90 -6.06
N VAL A 109 10.87 11.63 -5.79
CA VAL A 109 11.90 11.24 -4.83
C VAL A 109 11.29 11.07 -3.45
N GLN A 110 10.51 12.05 -2.98
CA GLN A 110 9.84 11.97 -1.67
C GLN A 110 9.01 10.69 -1.53
N LEU A 111 8.18 10.38 -2.53
CA LEU A 111 7.28 9.23 -2.50
C LEU A 111 8.01 7.90 -2.67
N LEU A 112 8.84 7.75 -3.70
CA LEU A 112 9.44 6.46 -4.05
C LEU A 112 10.67 6.15 -3.20
N CYS A 113 11.54 7.11 -2.95
CA CYS A 113 12.65 6.90 -2.01
C CYS A 113 12.12 6.81 -0.58
N GLY A 114 11.10 7.59 -0.20
CA GLY A 114 10.41 7.44 1.09
C GLY A 114 9.85 6.02 1.29
N ALA A 115 9.21 5.45 0.26
CA ALA A 115 8.72 4.08 0.31
C ALA A 115 9.83 3.01 0.43
N VAL A 116 10.97 3.21 -0.23
CA VAL A 116 12.16 2.34 -0.09
C VAL A 116 12.70 2.43 1.34
N LEU A 117 12.94 3.63 1.85
CA LEU A 117 13.48 3.86 3.19
C LEU A 117 12.56 3.28 4.28
N ALA A 118 11.26 3.51 4.18
CA ALA A 118 10.28 2.97 5.13
C ALA A 118 10.29 1.43 5.15
N ARG A 119 10.33 0.79 3.98
CA ARG A 119 10.41 -0.69 3.87
C ARG A 119 11.73 -1.25 4.36
N ALA A 120 12.83 -0.51 4.19
CA ALA A 120 14.13 -0.85 4.73
C ALA A 120 14.25 -0.63 6.26
N GLY A 121 13.18 -0.22 6.93
CA GLY A 121 13.16 0.05 8.37
C GLY A 121 13.71 1.43 8.76
N LYS A 122 14.12 2.26 7.80
CA LYS A 122 14.60 3.64 8.01
C LYS A 122 13.43 4.62 8.07
N THR A 123 12.49 4.36 8.98
CA THR A 123 11.21 5.08 9.04
C THR A 123 11.35 6.56 9.36
N ASP A 124 12.31 6.93 10.20
CA ASP A 124 12.52 8.33 10.59
C ASP A 124 13.05 9.16 9.41
N GLU A 125 13.96 8.58 8.62
CA GLU A 125 14.47 9.19 7.39
C GLU A 125 13.37 9.33 6.33
N ALA A 126 12.53 8.29 6.18
CA ALA A 126 11.38 8.34 5.27
C ALA A 126 10.39 9.45 5.64
N LEU A 127 10.03 9.57 6.93
CA LEU A 127 9.13 10.61 7.42
C LEU A 127 9.74 12.01 7.28
N ALA A 128 11.04 12.16 7.58
CA ALA A 128 11.75 13.42 7.38
C ALA A 128 11.74 13.85 5.90
N LEU A 129 11.95 12.91 4.97
CA LEU A 129 11.88 13.16 3.55
C LEU A 129 10.46 13.58 3.11
N LEU A 130 9.44 12.81 3.50
CA LEU A 130 8.04 13.07 3.15
C LEU A 130 7.55 14.42 3.68
N SER A 131 8.09 14.88 4.82
CA SER A 131 7.72 16.18 5.40
C SER A 131 8.10 17.39 4.53
N ASN A 132 8.97 17.22 3.52
CA ASN A 132 9.36 18.28 2.58
C ASN A 132 8.32 18.53 1.47
N HIS A 133 7.22 17.77 1.45
CA HIS A 133 6.17 17.93 0.45
C HIS A 133 5.55 19.33 0.48
N GLN A 134 5.18 19.84 -0.69
CA GLN A 134 4.53 21.15 -0.84
C GLN A 134 3.02 20.97 -1.07
N GLY A 135 2.34 20.48 -0.03
CA GLY A 135 0.89 20.25 -0.06
C GLY A 135 0.45 18.96 -0.76
N SER A 136 1.39 18.05 -1.04
CA SER A 136 1.05 16.76 -1.67
C SER A 136 0.26 15.85 -0.74
N LEU A 137 -0.91 15.39 -1.19
CA LEU A 137 -1.74 14.46 -0.44
C LEU A 137 -1.18 13.03 -0.47
N ASP A 138 -0.48 12.62 -1.53
CA ASP A 138 0.23 11.33 -1.61
C ASP A 138 1.25 11.21 -0.47
N ALA A 139 2.03 12.27 -0.23
CA ALA A 139 3.05 12.27 0.81
C ALA A 139 2.43 12.17 2.21
N VAL A 140 1.33 12.92 2.45
CA VAL A 140 0.57 12.85 3.72
C VAL A 140 -0.02 11.46 3.92
N ALA A 141 -0.62 10.86 2.89
CA ALA A 141 -1.19 9.53 2.96
C ALA A 141 -0.12 8.47 3.28
N MET A 142 1.05 8.57 2.64
CA MET A 142 2.18 7.67 2.92
C MET A 142 2.72 7.85 4.35
N ALA A 143 2.92 9.09 4.80
CA ALA A 143 3.33 9.37 6.18
C ALA A 143 2.31 8.84 7.20
N THR A 144 1.02 8.98 6.90
CA THR A 144 -0.07 8.41 7.71
C THR A 144 0.06 6.89 7.82
N GLN A 145 0.28 6.18 6.70
CA GLN A 145 0.49 4.73 6.70
C GLN A 145 1.72 4.31 7.51
N ILE A 146 2.84 5.03 7.39
CA ILE A 146 4.06 4.78 8.18
C ILE A 146 3.79 4.96 9.68
N HIS A 147 3.07 6.02 10.07
CA HIS A 147 2.69 6.20 11.48
C HIS A 147 1.77 5.10 12.00
N LEU A 148 0.81 4.64 11.18
CA LEU A 148 -0.08 3.54 11.55
C LEU A 148 0.68 2.22 11.72
N SER A 149 1.69 1.92 10.90
CA SER A 149 2.52 0.72 11.04
C SER A 149 3.40 0.75 12.29
N GLN A 150 3.79 1.96 12.74
CA GLN A 150 4.48 2.18 14.02
C GLN A 150 3.53 2.20 15.24
N ASN A 151 2.23 1.94 15.03
CA ASN A 151 1.19 2.06 16.06
C ASN A 151 1.06 3.48 16.65
N ARG A 152 1.46 4.51 15.90
CA ARG A 152 1.38 5.94 16.27
C ARG A 152 0.14 6.61 15.65
N THR A 153 -1.03 6.14 16.09
CA THR A 153 -2.34 6.67 15.63
C THR A 153 -2.51 8.17 15.95
N ASP A 154 -1.84 8.67 16.98
CA ASP A 154 -1.78 10.10 17.34
C ASP A 154 -1.16 10.95 16.24
N LEU A 155 -0.02 10.51 15.70
CA LEU A 155 0.70 11.20 14.63
C LEU A 155 -0.03 11.05 13.28
N ALA A 156 -0.55 9.86 12.98
CA ALA A 156 -1.39 9.63 11.80
C ALA A 156 -2.60 10.59 11.75
N ASN A 157 -3.28 10.79 12.90
CA ASN A 157 -4.35 11.77 13.03
C ASN A 157 -3.89 13.21 12.76
N LYS A 158 -2.68 13.58 13.21
CA LYS A 158 -2.14 14.92 12.99
C LYS A 158 -1.90 15.18 11.51
N GLU A 159 -1.34 14.20 10.79
CA GLU A 159 -1.11 14.26 9.35
C GLU A 159 -2.43 14.43 8.58
N ALA A 160 -3.41 13.56 8.82
CA ALA A 160 -4.71 13.63 8.15
C ALA A 160 -5.46 14.94 8.44
N LYS A 161 -5.44 15.43 9.69
CA LYS A 161 -6.05 16.73 10.06
C LYS A 161 -5.37 17.91 9.38
N SER A 162 -4.05 17.87 9.23
CA SER A 162 -3.30 18.89 8.50
C SER A 162 -3.74 18.95 7.03
N ALA A 163 -3.84 17.79 6.36
CA ALA A 163 -4.34 17.71 4.99
C ALA A 163 -5.79 18.19 4.84
N ARG A 164 -6.68 17.78 5.76
CA ARG A 164 -8.08 18.19 5.74
C ARG A 164 -8.27 19.71 5.77
N ALA A 165 -7.33 20.46 6.38
CA ALA A 165 -7.40 21.92 6.45
C ALA A 165 -7.29 22.61 5.08
N PHE A 166 -6.64 21.99 4.10
CA PHE A 166 -6.47 22.54 2.74
C PHE A 166 -7.11 21.69 1.63
N ALA A 167 -7.58 20.47 1.94
CA ALA A 167 -8.20 19.57 0.98
C ALA A 167 -9.45 18.89 1.58
N GLN A 168 -10.55 19.64 1.67
CA GLN A 168 -11.76 19.20 2.39
C GLN A 168 -12.46 18.00 1.75
N ASP A 169 -12.53 17.94 0.42
CA ASP A 169 -13.28 16.91 -0.32
C ASP A 169 -12.38 15.89 -1.03
N ALA A 170 -11.09 15.88 -0.73
CA ALA A 170 -10.15 15.01 -1.42
C ALA A 170 -10.31 13.55 -0.98
N LEU A 171 -10.51 12.66 -1.96
CA LEU A 171 -10.65 11.22 -1.75
C LEU A 171 -9.51 10.65 -0.90
N LEU A 172 -8.27 11.09 -1.15
CA LEU A 172 -7.10 10.56 -0.45
C LEU A 172 -7.09 10.92 1.04
N VAL A 173 -7.70 12.04 1.43
CA VAL A 173 -7.89 12.39 2.86
C VAL A 173 -8.97 11.49 3.47
N ASN A 174 -10.06 11.21 2.76
CA ASN A 174 -11.08 10.26 3.20
C ASN A 174 -10.52 8.85 3.40
N LEU A 175 -9.64 8.40 2.49
CA LEU A 175 -8.91 7.14 2.62
C LEU A 175 -8.00 7.11 3.85
N ALA A 176 -7.19 8.15 4.04
CA ALA A 176 -6.29 8.25 5.20
C ALA A 176 -7.06 8.21 6.53
N GLU A 177 -8.16 8.96 6.64
CA GLU A 177 -9.04 8.94 7.81
C GLU A 177 -9.74 7.59 8.01
N SER A 178 -10.05 6.87 6.93
CA SER A 178 -10.64 5.52 7.00
C SER A 178 -9.64 4.50 7.55
N TRP A 179 -8.37 4.55 7.12
CA TRP A 179 -7.30 3.71 7.71
C TRP A 179 -7.09 4.01 9.20
N ILE A 180 -7.10 5.29 9.58
CA ILE A 180 -7.02 5.72 10.97
C ILE A 180 -8.23 5.19 11.76
N SER A 181 -9.43 5.29 11.20
CA SER A 181 -10.67 4.84 11.85
C SER A 181 -10.68 3.32 12.06
N LEU A 182 -10.22 2.53 11.10
CA LEU A 182 -10.00 1.08 11.30
C LEU A 182 -9.02 0.80 12.43
N ARG A 183 -7.99 1.64 12.61
CA ARG A 183 -7.00 1.49 13.68
C ARG A 183 -7.52 1.89 15.06
N GLU A 184 -8.32 2.95 15.14
CA GLU A 184 -8.95 3.42 16.38
C GLU A 184 -10.02 2.44 16.88
N GLY A 185 -10.80 1.92 15.93
CA GLY A 185 -11.82 0.92 16.15
C GLY A 185 -13.05 1.37 16.93
N GLY A 186 -13.93 0.41 17.20
CA GLY A 186 -15.27 0.63 17.71
C GLY A 186 -16.30 0.86 16.59
N ASP A 187 -17.56 0.52 16.85
CA ASP A 187 -18.62 0.43 15.83
C ASP A 187 -18.75 1.69 14.99
N ALA A 188 -18.71 2.88 15.62
CA ALA A 188 -18.83 4.15 14.91
C ALA A 188 -17.67 4.40 13.93
N LYS A 189 -16.44 4.02 14.32
CA LYS A 189 -15.24 4.23 13.50
C LYS A 189 -15.13 3.21 12.37
N TYR A 190 -15.46 1.95 12.66
CA TYR A 190 -15.54 0.92 11.64
C TYR A 190 -16.62 1.26 10.61
N GLN A 191 -17.80 1.72 11.06
CA GLN A 191 -18.88 2.12 10.17
C GLN A 191 -18.50 3.35 9.31
N GLN A 192 -17.77 4.32 9.87
CA GLN A 192 -17.26 5.46 9.12
C GLN A 192 -16.31 5.02 8.00
N ALA A 193 -15.34 4.14 8.30
CA ALA A 193 -14.40 3.62 7.32
C ALA A 193 -15.11 2.78 6.25
N PHE A 194 -16.07 1.95 6.66
CA PHE A 194 -16.87 1.10 5.77
C PHE A 194 -17.53 1.92 4.65
N TYR A 195 -18.20 3.03 4.95
CA TYR A 195 -18.90 3.80 3.92
C TYR A 195 -17.96 4.30 2.82
N VAL A 196 -16.75 4.73 3.18
CA VAL A 196 -15.75 5.18 2.21
C VAL A 196 -15.26 4.02 1.35
N PHE A 197 -14.98 2.87 1.96
CA PHE A 197 -14.50 1.71 1.21
C PHE A 197 -15.59 1.06 0.35
N GLU A 198 -16.84 1.03 0.82
CA GLU A 198 -18.00 0.58 0.06
C GLU A 198 -18.20 1.47 -1.18
N GLU A 199 -18.17 2.79 -1.01
CA GLU A 199 -18.30 3.73 -2.13
C GLU A 199 -17.22 3.49 -3.20
N LEU A 200 -15.98 3.24 -2.76
CA LEU A 200 -14.86 2.94 -3.66
C LEU A 200 -14.98 1.60 -4.38
N ALA A 201 -15.45 0.57 -3.66
CA ALA A 201 -15.65 -0.76 -4.21
C ALA A 201 -16.83 -0.82 -5.19
N GLN A 202 -17.87 -0.01 -4.96
CA GLN A 202 -19.08 0.02 -5.78
C GLN A 202 -19.07 1.11 -6.87
N ALA A 203 -17.99 1.90 -6.96
CA ALA A 203 -17.86 2.93 -7.99
C ALA A 203 -17.98 2.31 -9.40
N PRO A 204 -18.74 2.91 -10.34
CA PRO A 204 -18.92 2.34 -11.68
C PRO A 204 -17.59 2.09 -12.40
N GLY A 205 -17.40 0.86 -12.88
CA GLY A 205 -16.14 0.45 -13.53
C GLY A 205 -15.00 0.14 -12.55
N SER A 206 -15.23 0.27 -11.24
CA SER A 206 -14.28 -0.15 -10.20
C SER A 206 -14.46 -1.64 -9.91
N SER A 207 -13.46 -2.43 -10.27
CA SER A 207 -13.24 -3.78 -9.76
C SER A 207 -11.86 -3.89 -9.13
N ALA A 208 -11.34 -2.77 -8.62
CA ALA A 208 -10.00 -2.69 -8.08
C ALA A 208 -9.92 -3.55 -6.81
N VAL A 209 -9.06 -4.56 -6.85
CA VAL A 209 -8.85 -5.52 -5.75
C VAL A 209 -8.56 -4.81 -4.42
N PRO A 210 -7.74 -3.74 -4.34
CA PRO A 210 -7.53 -3.02 -3.08
C PRO A 210 -8.82 -2.48 -2.44
N SER A 211 -9.75 -1.97 -3.25
CA SER A 211 -11.03 -1.41 -2.77
C SER A 211 -11.95 -2.51 -2.23
N LEU A 212 -12.05 -3.63 -2.95
CA LEU A 212 -12.82 -4.81 -2.52
C LEU A 212 -12.27 -5.40 -1.21
N VAL A 213 -10.95 -5.50 -1.09
CA VAL A 213 -10.30 -5.95 0.14
C VAL A 213 -10.54 -4.98 1.29
N ALA A 214 -10.44 -3.66 1.05
CA ALA A 214 -10.71 -2.67 2.09
C ALA A 214 -12.17 -2.74 2.59
N GLN A 215 -13.13 -2.92 1.67
CA GLN A 215 -14.53 -3.18 2.02
C GLN A 215 -14.64 -4.44 2.90
N ALA A 216 -14.07 -5.56 2.47
CA ALA A 216 -14.11 -6.81 3.23
C ALA A 216 -13.51 -6.68 4.63
N VAL A 217 -12.37 -6.00 4.77
CA VAL A 217 -11.72 -5.75 6.07
C VAL A 217 -12.64 -4.94 6.98
N SER A 218 -13.29 -3.89 6.47
CA SER A 218 -14.22 -3.10 7.27
C SER A 218 -15.46 -3.92 7.70
N GLU A 219 -15.98 -4.79 6.82
CA GLU A 219 -17.10 -5.70 7.15
C GLU A 219 -16.69 -6.74 8.21
N LEU A 220 -15.46 -7.28 8.13
CA LEU A 220 -14.90 -8.16 9.16
C LEU A 220 -14.87 -7.48 10.53
N HIS A 221 -14.42 -6.22 10.59
CA HIS A 221 -14.41 -5.44 11.84
C HIS A 221 -15.81 -5.18 12.39
N LEU A 222 -16.83 -5.09 11.52
CA LEU A 222 -18.25 -4.96 11.89
C LEU A 222 -18.93 -6.30 12.20
N GLY A 223 -18.22 -7.43 12.06
CA GLY A 223 -18.76 -8.77 12.28
C GLY A 223 -19.71 -9.25 11.17
N ARG A 224 -19.72 -8.58 10.02
CA ARG A 224 -20.57 -8.88 8.85
C ARG A 224 -19.85 -9.85 7.92
N TYR A 225 -19.73 -11.09 8.38
CA TYR A 225 -18.95 -12.12 7.69
C TYR A 225 -19.47 -12.49 6.30
N PRO A 226 -20.80 -12.63 6.04
CA PRO A 226 -21.30 -12.93 4.69
C PRO A 226 -20.94 -11.86 3.65
N GLU A 227 -21.00 -10.59 4.03
CA GLU A 227 -20.66 -9.45 3.18
C GLU A 227 -19.16 -9.40 2.92
N ALA A 228 -18.34 -9.62 3.96
CA ALA A 228 -16.90 -9.74 3.82
C ALA A 228 -16.49 -10.88 2.88
N GLU A 229 -17.15 -12.04 2.98
CA GLU A 229 -16.92 -13.19 2.10
C GLU A 229 -17.22 -12.85 0.64
N THR A 230 -18.33 -12.16 0.39
CA THR A 230 -18.73 -11.74 -0.95
C THR A 230 -17.69 -10.81 -1.57
N ALA A 231 -17.21 -9.81 -0.81
CA ALA A 231 -16.20 -8.87 -1.29
C ALA A 231 -14.84 -9.54 -1.54
N LEU A 232 -14.42 -10.48 -0.68
CA LEU A 232 -13.18 -11.24 -0.90
C LEU A 232 -13.29 -12.20 -2.09
N GLN A 233 -14.45 -12.81 -2.31
CA GLN A 233 -14.67 -13.65 -3.49
C GLN A 233 -14.56 -12.83 -4.76
N GLN A 234 -15.18 -11.64 -4.82
CA GLN A 234 -15.04 -10.73 -5.96
C GLN A 234 -13.59 -10.33 -6.19
N ALA A 235 -12.82 -10.03 -5.13
CA ALA A 235 -11.40 -9.72 -5.24
C ALA A 235 -10.60 -10.89 -5.84
N LEU A 236 -10.86 -12.12 -5.39
CA LEU A 236 -10.20 -13.33 -5.86
C LEU A 236 -10.67 -13.79 -7.25
N ASP A 237 -11.87 -13.40 -7.69
CA ASP A 237 -12.32 -13.63 -9.06
C ASP A 237 -11.55 -12.76 -10.06
N VAL A 238 -11.17 -11.54 -9.65
CA VAL A 238 -10.34 -10.62 -10.44
C VAL A 238 -8.86 -11.03 -10.39
N GLU A 239 -8.32 -11.26 -9.19
CA GLU A 239 -6.94 -11.69 -8.97
C GLU A 239 -6.88 -12.94 -8.07
N PRO A 240 -6.92 -14.16 -8.65
CA PRO A 240 -6.99 -15.41 -7.88
C PRO A 240 -5.82 -15.67 -6.92
N GLU A 241 -4.66 -15.05 -7.18
CA GLU A 241 -3.45 -15.23 -6.39
C GLU A 241 -3.08 -13.96 -5.59
N ASN A 242 -4.04 -13.04 -5.42
CA ASN A 242 -3.81 -11.83 -4.63
C ASN A 242 -3.56 -12.18 -3.15
N VAL A 243 -2.32 -11.98 -2.71
CA VAL A 243 -1.88 -12.36 -1.36
C VAL A 243 -2.63 -11.63 -0.25
N THR A 244 -3.06 -10.38 -0.48
CA THR A 244 -3.81 -9.59 0.51
C THR A 244 -5.24 -10.12 0.66
N ALA A 245 -5.92 -10.43 -0.46
CA ALA A 245 -7.24 -11.04 -0.43
C ALA A 245 -7.21 -12.44 0.20
N LEU A 246 -6.23 -13.28 -0.18
CA LEU A 246 -6.04 -14.61 0.40
C LEU A 246 -5.78 -14.56 1.91
N ALA A 247 -4.93 -13.63 2.38
CA ALA A 247 -4.66 -13.46 3.82
C ALA A 247 -5.93 -13.07 4.59
N ASN A 248 -6.74 -12.15 4.06
CA ASN A 248 -8.01 -11.78 4.70
C ASN A 248 -9.04 -12.91 4.64
N ALA A 249 -9.04 -13.75 3.60
CA ALA A 249 -9.89 -14.93 3.52
C ALA A 249 -9.52 -15.98 4.58
N VAL A 250 -8.22 -16.17 4.88
CA VAL A 250 -7.79 -17.00 6.01
C VAL A 250 -8.37 -16.47 7.32
N VAL A 251 -8.31 -15.16 7.56
CA VAL A 251 -8.85 -14.53 8.77
C VAL A 251 -10.37 -14.73 8.86
N LEU A 252 -11.10 -14.46 7.78
CA LEU A 252 -12.55 -14.65 7.68
C LEU A 252 -12.97 -16.07 8.05
N PHE A 253 -12.43 -17.08 7.36
CA PHE A 253 -12.84 -18.46 7.58
C PHE A 253 -12.42 -18.97 8.96
N THR A 254 -11.27 -18.51 9.49
CA THR A 254 -10.88 -18.79 10.87
C THR A 254 -11.88 -18.18 11.86
N ALA A 255 -12.33 -16.95 11.65
CA ALA A 255 -13.30 -16.28 12.52
C ALA A 255 -14.69 -16.94 12.47
N GLN A 256 -15.08 -17.51 11.32
CA GLN A 256 -16.29 -18.32 11.16
C GLN A 256 -16.18 -19.72 11.78
N GLY A 257 -14.97 -20.18 12.13
CA GLY A 257 -14.71 -21.55 12.58
C GLY A 257 -14.63 -22.59 11.46
N ASP A 258 -14.55 -22.14 10.21
CA ASP A 258 -14.42 -22.99 9.02
C ASP A 258 -12.95 -23.35 8.77
N VAL A 259 -12.50 -24.37 9.49
CA VAL A 259 -11.09 -24.80 9.49
C VAL A 259 -10.64 -25.30 8.12
N GLU A 260 -11.54 -25.92 7.35
CA GLU A 260 -11.21 -26.50 6.04
C GLU A 260 -10.93 -25.38 5.02
N ARG A 261 -11.83 -24.42 4.87
CA ARG A 261 -11.61 -23.28 3.95
C ARG A 261 -10.48 -22.38 4.40
N ALA A 262 -10.33 -22.16 5.72
CA ALA A 262 -9.18 -21.42 6.24
C ALA A 262 -7.84 -22.09 5.87
N ALA A 263 -7.75 -23.41 5.98
CA ALA A 263 -6.56 -24.17 5.60
C ALA A 263 -6.30 -24.13 4.08
N GLU A 264 -7.36 -24.20 3.27
CA GLU A 264 -7.25 -24.08 1.81
C GLU A 264 -6.70 -22.71 1.40
N MET A 265 -7.30 -21.62 1.89
CA MET A 265 -6.85 -20.25 1.57
C MET A 265 -5.41 -20.02 2.05
N LYS A 266 -5.05 -20.58 3.21
CA LYS A 266 -3.67 -20.51 3.72
C LYS A 266 -2.71 -21.28 2.82
N SER A 267 -3.09 -22.44 2.31
CA SER A 267 -2.27 -23.22 1.37
C SER A 267 -2.07 -22.49 0.04
N ARG A 268 -3.11 -21.82 -0.47
CA ARG A 268 -3.01 -20.95 -1.64
C ARG A 268 -2.04 -19.80 -1.37
N LEU A 269 -2.26 -19.06 -0.28
CA LEU A 269 -1.39 -17.96 0.13
C LEU A 269 0.09 -18.36 0.20
N GLN A 270 0.40 -19.52 0.78
CA GLN A 270 1.77 -20.04 0.86
C GLN A 270 2.41 -20.33 -0.51
N LYS A 271 1.60 -20.65 -1.52
CA LYS A 271 2.08 -20.95 -2.89
C LYS A 271 2.15 -19.70 -3.76
N SER A 272 1.39 -18.65 -3.42
CA SER A 272 1.38 -17.39 -4.16
C SER A 272 2.71 -16.63 -3.98
N LYS A 273 3.16 -15.96 -5.04
CA LYS A 273 4.38 -15.15 -5.01
C LYS A 273 4.23 -14.00 -3.99
N GLY A 274 5.19 -13.87 -3.08
CA GLY A 274 5.14 -12.88 -1.98
C GLY A 274 4.25 -13.29 -0.81
N GLY A 275 3.66 -14.49 -0.83
CA GLY A 275 2.83 -14.99 0.27
C GLY A 275 3.58 -15.11 1.60
N GLU A 276 4.81 -15.63 1.56
CA GLU A 276 5.69 -15.77 2.73
C GLU A 276 6.07 -14.43 3.38
N GLU A 277 5.98 -13.33 2.63
CA GLU A 277 6.26 -11.97 3.10
C GLU A 277 5.05 -11.33 3.79
N THR A 278 3.87 -11.96 3.73
CA THR A 278 2.67 -11.41 4.39
C THR A 278 2.81 -11.46 5.91
N GLU A 279 2.36 -10.39 6.57
CA GLU A 279 2.38 -10.26 8.03
C GLU A 279 1.65 -11.43 8.73
N LEU A 280 0.58 -11.94 8.10
CA LEU A 280 -0.16 -13.09 8.63
C LEU A 280 0.72 -14.35 8.71
N LEU A 281 1.39 -14.72 7.62
CA LEU A 281 2.21 -15.95 7.62
C LEU A 281 3.46 -15.81 8.49
N GLN A 282 4.13 -14.65 8.43
CA GLN A 282 5.28 -14.36 9.29
C GLN A 282 4.90 -14.37 10.78
N GLY A 283 3.79 -13.72 11.12
CA GLY A 283 3.26 -13.68 12.48
C GLY A 283 2.88 -15.07 13.00
N LEU A 284 2.20 -15.89 12.19
CA LEU A 284 1.86 -17.27 12.55
C LEU A 284 3.11 -18.14 12.74
N ALA A 285 4.13 -17.99 11.89
CA ALA A 285 5.39 -18.71 12.03
C ALA A 285 6.11 -18.32 13.33
N ALA A 286 6.24 -17.02 13.61
CA ALA A 286 6.86 -16.53 14.84
C ALA A 286 6.11 -16.96 16.10
N LYS A 287 4.77 -16.98 16.06
CA LYS A 287 3.95 -17.49 17.18
C LYS A 287 4.10 -18.99 17.39
N LYS A 288 4.27 -19.76 16.31
CA LYS A 288 4.54 -21.20 16.41
C LYS A 288 5.90 -21.45 17.07
N GLU A 289 6.95 -20.77 16.62
CA GLU A 289 8.29 -20.87 17.22
C GLU A 289 8.27 -20.49 18.71
N ALA A 290 7.60 -19.38 19.06
CA ALA A 290 7.45 -18.97 20.45
C ALA A 290 6.67 -19.98 21.31
N PHE A 291 5.68 -20.65 20.73
CA PHE A 291 4.91 -21.71 21.40
C PHE A 291 5.77 -22.95 21.62
N ASP A 292 6.52 -23.40 20.61
CA ASP A 292 7.42 -24.56 20.71
C ASP A 292 8.51 -24.31 21.77
N ALA A 293 9.12 -23.12 21.79
CA ALA A 293 10.07 -22.71 22.84
C ALA A 293 9.44 -22.70 24.25
N ALA A 294 8.17 -22.30 24.36
CA ALA A 294 7.45 -22.37 25.63
C ALA A 294 7.20 -23.83 26.04
N CYS A 295 6.79 -24.69 25.12
CA CYS A 295 6.61 -26.12 25.36
C CYS A 295 7.87 -26.77 25.94
N GLU A 296 9.05 -26.51 25.37
CA GLU A 296 10.33 -27.04 25.88
C GLU A 296 10.62 -26.59 27.32
N LYS A 297 10.31 -25.34 27.66
CA LYS A 297 10.52 -24.79 29.01
C LYS A 297 9.63 -25.45 30.05
N TYR A 298 8.40 -25.80 29.68
CA TYR A 298 7.39 -26.37 30.58
C TYR A 298 7.23 -27.88 30.42
N GLN A 299 8.05 -28.54 29.60
CA GLN A 299 8.01 -29.99 29.44
C GLN A 299 8.56 -30.65 30.72
N PRO A 300 7.77 -31.48 31.42
CA PRO A 300 8.22 -32.14 32.63
C PRO A 300 9.39 -33.06 32.32
N LYS A 301 10.55 -32.78 32.93
CA LYS A 301 11.72 -33.67 32.91
C LYS A 301 11.49 -34.76 33.95
N PHE A 302 11.21 -35.97 33.49
CA PHE A 302 11.21 -37.14 34.36
C PHE A 302 12.66 -37.64 34.47
N GLU A 303 13.23 -37.62 35.68
CA GLU A 303 14.48 -38.33 35.95
C GLU A 303 14.24 -39.85 35.92
N PRO A 304 15.17 -40.66 35.38
CA PRO A 304 15.03 -42.10 35.23
C PRO A 304 14.98 -42.87 36.55
#